data_AF-V2XXI8-F1
#
_entry.id   AF-V2XXI8-F1
#
_cell.length_a   1.000
_cell.length_b   1.000
_cell.length_c   1.000
_cell.angle_alpha   90.00
_cell.angle_beta   90.00
_cell.angle_gamma   90.00
#
_symmetry.space_group_name_H-M   'P 1'
#
loop_
_entity.id
_entity.type
_entity.pdbx_description
1 polymer ?
#
loop_
_entity_poly.entity_id
_entity_poly.type
_entity_poly.pdbx_seq_one_letter_code
_entity_poly.pdbx_strand_id
1 'polypeptide(L)'
;MLRRPVQLLVRQRRYYSADTEKPRSAHAQWYTDIVPAMIPIFLLGSAVYLGLQLAQTRLSHEKYIHEAKQRVDHLEAQIQALQQDRQPPPTDSKPGPVRSWWWW
;
A
#
# COMPACT_ATOMS: atom_id res chain seq x y z
N MET A 1 57.66 -16.41 73.91
CA MET A 1 57.15 -16.68 72.55
C MET A 1 55.67 -16.35 72.50
N LEU A 2 55.27 -15.17 71.98
CA LEU A 2 53.86 -14.85 71.72
C LEU A 2 53.69 -14.60 70.22
N ARG A 3 53.03 -15.53 69.52
CA ARG A 3 52.67 -15.39 68.10
C ARG A 3 51.40 -14.53 68.01
N ARG A 4 51.50 -13.34 67.42
CA ARG A 4 50.32 -12.53 67.04
C ARG A 4 49.72 -13.11 65.76
N PRO A 5 48.41 -13.40 65.70
CA PRO A 5 47.77 -13.73 64.45
C PRO A 5 47.63 -12.46 63.60
N VAL A 6 48.14 -12.52 62.38
CA VAL A 6 47.92 -11.51 61.35
C VAL A 6 46.44 -11.57 60.97
N GLN A 7 45.65 -10.57 61.38
CA GLN A 7 44.29 -10.42 60.90
C GLN A 7 44.35 -9.99 59.44
N LEU A 8 44.16 -10.95 58.53
CA LEU A 8 43.92 -10.66 57.13
C LEU A 8 42.60 -9.87 57.05
N LEU A 9 42.71 -8.57 56.78
CA LEU A 9 41.60 -7.73 56.38
C LEU A 9 41.05 -8.31 55.06
N VAL A 10 40.09 -9.23 55.18
CA VAL A 10 39.25 -9.68 54.08
C VAL A 10 38.44 -8.45 53.66
N ARG A 11 39.00 -7.71 52.71
CA ARG A 11 38.31 -6.63 52.02
C ARG A 11 37.23 -7.31 51.18
N GLN A 12 36.05 -7.48 51.78
CA GLN A 12 34.86 -7.88 51.05
C GLN A 12 34.68 -6.89 49.90
N ARG A 13 35.03 -7.31 48.68
CA ARG A 13 34.60 -6.65 47.48
C ARG A 13 33.09 -6.78 47.48
N ARG A 14 32.44 -5.70 47.87
CA ARG A 14 31.00 -5.50 47.73
C ARG A 14 30.74 -5.53 46.22
N TYR A 15 30.42 -6.72 45.70
CA TYR A 15 29.87 -6.84 44.36
C TYR A 15 28.57 -6.05 44.40
N TYR A 16 28.55 -4.92 43.70
CA TYR A 16 27.31 -4.25 43.36
C TYR A 16 26.54 -5.24 42.49
N SER A 17 25.61 -5.99 43.09
CA SER A 17 24.53 -6.60 42.33
C SER A 17 23.79 -5.43 41.69
N ALA A 18 23.88 -5.31 40.37
CA ALA A 18 23.15 -4.34 39.58
C ALA A 18 21.66 -4.71 39.47
N ASP A 19 21.08 -5.19 40.57
CA ASP A 19 19.65 -5.49 40.72
C ASP A 19 19.05 -4.52 41.73
N THR A 20 19.36 -3.23 41.60
CA THR A 20 18.41 -2.20 42.03
C THR A 20 17.32 -2.08 40.98
N GLU A 21 16.55 -3.14 40.77
CA GLU A 21 15.22 -3.00 40.16
C GLU A 21 14.35 -2.28 41.19
N LYS A 22 14.33 -0.95 41.08
CA LYS A 22 13.28 -0.13 41.67
C LYS A 22 11.95 -0.81 41.32
N PRO A 23 11.03 -1.07 42.28
CA PRO A 23 9.81 -1.82 42.00
C PRO A 23 9.12 -1.17 40.81
N ARG A 24 9.07 -1.89 39.67
CA ARG A 24 8.43 -1.39 38.45
C ARG A 24 7.00 -1.04 38.83
N SER A 25 6.56 0.17 38.50
CA SER A 25 5.19 0.58 38.78
C SER A 25 4.21 -0.42 38.13
N ALA A 26 3.05 -0.64 38.74
CA ALA A 26 2.05 -1.57 38.19
C ALA A 26 1.72 -1.26 36.71
N HIS A 27 1.78 0.01 36.33
CA HIS A 27 1.64 0.44 34.93
C HIS A 27 2.82 0.01 34.05
N ALA A 28 4.07 0.07 34.52
CA ALA A 28 5.22 -0.39 33.75
C ALA A 28 5.19 -1.91 33.52
N GLN A 29 4.72 -2.69 34.49
CA GLN A 29 4.47 -4.12 34.33
C GLN A 29 3.37 -4.38 33.29
N TRP A 30 2.26 -3.63 33.35
CA TRP A 30 1.18 -3.70 32.36
C TRP A 30 1.68 -3.49 30.92
N TYR A 31 2.48 -2.45 30.68
CA TYR A 31 3.04 -2.20 29.34
C TYR A 31 4.03 -3.28 28.89
N THR A 32 4.83 -3.83 29.82
CA THR A 32 5.85 -4.83 29.50
C THR A 32 5.23 -6.19 29.16
N ASP A 33 4.12 -6.55 29.80
CA ASP A 33 3.53 -7.87 29.63
C ASP A 33 2.46 -7.89 28.52
N ILE A 34 1.66 -6.83 28.40
CA ILE A 34 0.49 -6.82 27.50
C ILE A 34 0.83 -6.34 26.09
N VAL A 35 1.69 -5.32 25.95
CA VAL A 35 2.00 -4.78 24.61
C VAL A 35 2.69 -5.82 23.73
N PRO A 36 3.69 -6.59 24.19
CA PRO A 36 4.30 -7.64 23.38
C PRO A 36 3.31 -8.75 23.02
N ALA A 37 2.36 -9.06 23.92
CA ALA A 37 1.31 -10.03 23.68
C ALA A 37 0.31 -9.55 22.60
N MET A 38 0.16 -8.24 22.39
CA MET A 38 -0.71 -7.67 21.35
C MET A 38 -0.09 -7.63 19.95
N ILE A 39 1.24 -7.57 19.84
CA ILE A 39 1.98 -7.54 18.56
C ILE A 39 1.52 -8.62 17.57
N PRO A 40 1.41 -9.92 17.95
CA PRO A 40 1.00 -10.95 17.00
C PRO A 40 -0.43 -10.76 16.47
N ILE A 41 -1.38 -10.27 17.29
CA ILE A 41 -2.75 -9.99 16.83
C ILE A 41 -2.76 -8.86 15.80
N PHE A 42 -1.99 -7.80 16.07
CA PHE A 42 -1.86 -6.69 15.13
C PHE A 42 -1.23 -7.12 13.81
N LEU A 43 -0.17 -7.94 13.85
CA LEU A 43 0.47 -8.50 12.66
C LEU A 43 -0.47 -9.39 11.86
N LEU A 44 -1.29 -10.20 12.54
CA LEU A 44 -2.26 -11.05 11.87
C LEU A 44 -3.36 -10.23 11.19
N GLY A 45 -3.86 -9.18 11.86
CA GLY A 45 -4.80 -8.23 11.28
C GLY A 45 -4.24 -7.50 10.06
N SER A 46 -3.00 -7.01 10.14
CA SER A 46 -2.35 -6.32 9.01
C SER A 46 -2.06 -7.26 7.84
N ALA A 47 -1.63 -8.50 8.11
CA ALA A 47 -1.41 -9.51 7.07
C ALA A 47 -2.71 -9.84 6.32
N VAL A 48 -3.82 -10.04 7.04
CA VAL A 48 -5.13 -10.30 6.43
C VAL A 48 -5.60 -9.09 5.62
N TYR A 49 -5.50 -7.88 6.18
CA TYR A 49 -5.88 -6.65 5.49
C TYR A 49 -5.09 -6.44 4.19
N LEU A 50 -3.77 -6.57 4.24
CA LEU A 50 -2.89 -6.42 3.07
C LEU A 50 -3.18 -7.51 2.02
N GLY A 51 -3.43 -8.75 2.46
CA GLY A 51 -3.83 -9.84 1.57
C GLY A 51 -5.14 -9.53 0.83
N LEU A 52 -6.14 -9.05 1.57
CA LEU A 52 -7.44 -8.69 1.02
C LEU A 52 -7.36 -7.47 0.09
N GLN A 53 -6.55 -6.47 0.45
CA GLN A 53 -6.31 -5.28 -0.37
C GLN A 53 -5.57 -5.62 -1.66
N LEU A 54 -4.62 -6.55 -1.62
CA LEU A 54 -3.93 -7.03 -2.81
C LEU A 54 -4.89 -7.77 -3.74
N ALA A 55 -5.73 -8.64 -3.19
CA ALA A 55 -6.77 -9.33 -3.95
C ALA A 55 -7.76 -8.32 -4.57
N GLN A 56 -8.25 -7.35 -3.80
CA GLN A 56 -9.13 -6.30 -4.28
C GLN A 56 -8.51 -5.51 -5.43
N THR A 57 -7.21 -5.19 -5.34
CA THR A 57 -6.48 -4.45 -6.38
C THR A 57 -6.35 -5.25 -7.68
N ARG A 58 -6.14 -6.57 -7.57
CA ARG A 58 -6.10 -7.46 -8.75
C ARG A 58 -7.47 -7.52 -9.44
N LEU A 59 -8.53 -7.71 -8.66
CA LEU A 59 -9.89 -7.74 -9.21
C LEU A 59 -10.31 -6.39 -9.82
N SER A 60 -9.93 -5.27 -9.22
CA SER A 60 -10.28 -3.94 -9.74
C SER A 60 -9.57 -3.66 -11.06
N HIS A 61 -8.34 -4.14 -11.24
CA HIS A 61 -7.58 -3.97 -12.48
C HIS A 61 -8.21 -4.73 -13.65
N GLU A 62 -8.60 -5.99 -13.44
CA GLU A 62 -9.29 -6.80 -14.45
C GLU A 62 -10.64 -6.17 -14.83
N LYS A 63 -11.41 -5.74 -13.83
CA LYS A 63 -12.67 -5.01 -14.06
C LYS A 63 -12.45 -3.73 -14.86
N TYR A 64 -11.43 -2.94 -14.51
CA TYR A 64 -11.12 -1.69 -15.20
C TYR A 64 -10.75 -1.91 -16.68
N ILE A 65 -9.97 -2.94 -16.99
CA ILE A 65 -9.63 -3.29 -18.38
C ILE A 65 -10.90 -3.66 -19.17
N HIS A 66 -11.79 -4.45 -18.58
CA HIS A 66 -13.05 -4.80 -19.21
C HIS A 66 -13.94 -3.58 -19.48
N GLU A 67 -14.10 -2.70 -18.50
CA GLU A 67 -14.89 -1.48 -18.66
C GLU A 67 -14.27 -0.53 -19.69
N ALA A 68 -12.94 -0.40 -19.71
CA ALA A 68 -12.25 0.43 -20.69
C ALA A 68 -12.46 -0.10 -22.12
N LYS A 69 -12.35 -1.42 -22.32
CA LYS A 69 -12.61 -2.05 -23.62
C LYS A 69 -14.03 -1.81 -24.10
N GLN A 70 -15.02 -2.02 -23.22
CA GLN A 70 -16.43 -1.75 -23.55
C GLN A 70 -16.67 -0.28 -23.96
N ARG A 71 -16.00 0.67 -23.28
CA ARG A 71 -16.10 2.09 -23.65
C ARG A 71 -15.47 2.37 -25.02
N VAL A 72 -14.33 1.76 -25.33
CA VAL A 72 -13.69 1.87 -26.64
C VAL A 72 -14.60 1.32 -27.72
N ASP A 73 -15.11 0.09 -27.57
CA ASP A 73 -16.01 -0.55 -28.54
C ASP A 73 -17.26 0.32 -28.79
N HIS A 74 -17.83 0.91 -27.74
CA HIS A 74 -18.97 1.81 -27.84
C HIS A 74 -18.64 3.12 -28.56
N LEU A 75 -17.45 3.68 -28.34
CA LEU A 75 -16.99 4.89 -29.02
C LEU A 75 -16.68 4.59 -30.49
N GLU A 76 -16.07 3.45 -30.79
CA GLU A 76 -15.80 2.99 -32.16
C GLU A 76 -17.10 2.81 -32.94
N ALA A 77 -18.13 2.21 -32.33
CA ALA A 77 -19.45 2.07 -32.95
C ALA A 77 -20.09 3.43 -33.27
N GLN A 78 -19.98 4.41 -32.37
CA GLN A 78 -20.47 5.77 -32.62
C GLN A 78 -19.70 6.47 -33.74
N ILE A 79 -18.37 6.34 -33.76
CA ILE A 79 -17.53 6.91 -34.83
C ILE A 79 -17.93 6.29 -36.17
N GLN A 80 -18.15 4.97 -36.22
CA GLN A 80 -18.54 4.27 -37.43
C GLN A 80 -19.92 4.74 -37.93
N ALA A 81 -20.90 4.90 -37.04
CA ALA A 81 -22.21 5.44 -37.38
C ALA A 81 -22.10 6.87 -37.95
N LEU A 82 -21.33 7.74 -37.30
CA LEU A 82 -21.10 9.11 -37.77
C LEU A 82 -20.34 9.16 -39.11
N GLN A 83 -19.41 8.23 -39.35
CA GLN A 83 -18.72 8.13 -40.63
C GLN A 83 -19.64 7.66 -41.76
N GLN A 84 -20.55 6.72 -41.47
CA GLN A 84 -21.57 6.28 -42.41
C GLN A 84 -22.54 7.41 -42.76
N ASP A 85 -23.00 8.18 -41.75
CA ASP A 85 -23.85 9.35 -41.97
C ASP A 85 -23.15 10.46 -42.77
N ARG A 86 -21.83 10.56 -42.63
CA ARG A 86 -21.01 11.55 -43.34
C ARG A 86 -20.56 11.09 -44.72
N GLN A 87 -20.66 9.80 -45.04
CA GLN A 87 -20.33 9.32 -46.38
C GLN A 87 -21.37 9.85 -47.37
N PRO A 88 -21.00 10.80 -48.26
CA PRO A 88 -21.94 11.24 -49.29
C PRO A 88 -22.27 10.04 -50.20
N PRO A 89 -23.48 10.00 -50.80
CA PRO A 89 -23.81 8.97 -51.78
C PRO A 89 -22.71 8.89 -52.84
N PRO A 90 -22.42 7.71 -53.42
CA PRO A 90 -21.37 7.57 -54.43
C PRO A 90 -21.65 8.59 -55.54
N THR A 91 -20.83 9.64 -55.57
CA THR A 91 -20.95 10.71 -56.54
C THR A 91 -20.48 10.16 -57.87
N ASP A 92 -21.45 9.69 -58.64
CA ASP A 92 -21.34 9.43 -60.06
C ASP A 92 -20.84 10.72 -60.71
N SER A 93 -19.54 10.77 -60.95
CA SER A 93 -18.80 12.00 -61.21
C SER A 93 -18.95 12.36 -62.68
N LYS A 94 -20.00 13.14 -62.99
CA LYS A 94 -19.95 14.03 -64.16
C LYS A 94 -19.26 15.34 -63.75
N PRO A 95 -18.13 15.72 -64.36
CA PRO A 95 -17.46 16.97 -64.04
C PRO A 95 -18.30 18.14 -64.55
N GLY A 96 -19.02 18.81 -63.65
CA GLY A 96 -19.68 20.09 -63.90
C GLY A 96 -18.75 21.27 -63.61
N PRO A 97 -18.85 22.40 -64.34
CA PRO A 97 -17.88 23.48 -64.29
C PRO A 97 -17.91 24.22 -62.95
N VAL A 98 -16.79 24.18 -62.23
CA VAL A 98 -16.54 24.94 -61.00
C VAL A 98 -16.48 26.44 -61.30
N ARG A 99 -17.48 27.19 -60.83
CA ARG A 99 -17.41 28.66 -60.74
C ARG A 99 -16.93 29.05 -59.35
N SER A 100 -15.67 29.46 -59.28
CA SER A 100 -15.00 29.97 -58.08
C SER A 100 -15.51 31.37 -57.74
N TRP A 101 -16.37 31.45 -56.72
CA TRP A 101 -16.95 32.69 -56.18
C TRP A 101 -16.44 32.96 -54.75
N TRP A 102 -15.14 32.82 -54.51
CA TRP A 102 -14.53 33.13 -53.20
C TRP A 102 -13.13 33.71 -53.42
N TRP A 103 -13.12 34.92 -53.98
CA TRP A 103 -12.04 35.90 -53.80
C TRP A 103 -12.68 37.11 -53.13
N TRP A 104 -12.99 36.96 -51.85
CA TRP A 104 -13.15 38.06 -50.89
C TRP A 104 -12.93 37.53 -49.48
#